data_AF-A0A284RQ99-F1
#
_entry.id   AF-A0A284RQ99-F1
#
_cell.length_a   1.000
_cell.length_b   1.000
_cell.length_c   1.000
_cell.angle_alpha   90.00
_cell.angle_beta   90.00
_cell.angle_gamma   90.00
#
_symmetry.space_group_name_H-M   'P 1'
#
loop_
_entity.id
_entity.type
_entity.pdbx_description
1 polymer ?
#
loop_
_entity_poly.entity_id
_entity_poly.type
_entity_poly.pdbx_seq_one_letter_code
_entity_poly.pdbx_strand_id
1 'polypeptide(L)'
;MQFFTLANFFFSLAAMAVVSRASPTPEPASAAIWTDAEFDHWLATTDAKITYYGNTSSNPLAPRAELITTVIFCSSIIGNACGGDCTVYEGGAACLNAPDTVCLAATKNVGFCSSPGCVGACTQLTNCELFLDGGFCFTPGTESIIVSNL
;
A
#
# COMPACT_ATOMS: atom_id res chain seq x y z
N MET A 1 7.28 -35.14 81.96
CA MET A 1 7.95 -34.06 81.19
C MET A 1 8.92 -34.72 80.23
N GLN A 2 8.93 -34.29 78.96
CA GLN A 2 9.87 -34.66 77.86
C GLN A 2 9.79 -36.14 77.38
N PHE A 3 9.87 -36.53 76.10
CA PHE A 3 10.18 -35.91 74.81
C PHE A 3 9.56 -36.79 73.69
N PHE A 4 9.64 -36.33 72.43
CA PHE A 4 9.45 -37.03 71.14
C PHE A 4 8.09 -36.92 70.44
N THR A 5 7.96 -35.93 69.55
CA THR A 5 7.15 -36.04 68.33
C THR A 5 7.93 -35.51 67.14
N LEU A 6 7.96 -36.35 66.10
CA LEU A 6 8.74 -36.25 64.88
C LEU A 6 8.27 -35.11 63.97
N ALA A 7 9.24 -34.44 63.35
CA ALA A 7 9.06 -33.46 62.29
C ALA A 7 8.61 -34.17 60.99
N ASN A 8 7.46 -33.75 60.45
CA ASN A 8 7.07 -34.06 59.07
C ASN A 8 7.12 -32.76 58.26
N PHE A 9 8.17 -32.64 57.46
CA PHE A 9 8.34 -31.63 56.42
C PHE A 9 7.37 -31.92 55.27
N PHE A 10 6.38 -31.05 55.05
CA PHE A 10 5.58 -31.04 53.83
C PHE A 10 6.24 -30.09 52.82
N PHE A 11 6.96 -30.64 51.84
CA PHE A 11 7.39 -29.90 50.65
C PHE A 11 6.22 -29.86 49.65
N SER A 12 5.58 -28.70 49.53
CA SER A 12 4.55 -28.46 48.51
C SER A 12 5.22 -28.04 47.20
N LEU A 13 5.11 -28.89 46.16
CA LEU A 13 5.50 -28.55 44.79
C LEU A 13 4.41 -27.65 44.18
N ALA A 14 4.69 -26.34 44.07
CA ALA A 14 3.86 -25.43 43.30
C ALA A 14 4.24 -25.54 41.81
N ALA A 15 3.40 -26.21 41.01
CA ALA A 15 3.54 -26.21 39.56
C ALA A 15 3.11 -24.83 39.01
N MET A 16 4.06 -24.06 38.47
CA MET A 16 3.75 -22.82 37.74
C MET A 16 3.23 -23.17 36.35
N ALA A 17 1.94 -22.91 36.10
CA ALA A 17 1.35 -22.96 34.77
C ALA A 17 1.81 -21.72 33.98
N VAL A 18 2.69 -21.91 33.00
CA VAL A 18 3.13 -20.86 32.08
C VAL A 18 2.01 -20.66 31.05
N VAL A 19 1.25 -19.58 31.17
CA VAL A 19 0.28 -19.18 30.14
C VAL A 19 1.08 -18.50 29.02
N SER A 20 1.42 -19.25 27.97
CA SER A 20 1.90 -18.67 26.71
C SER A 20 0.83 -17.76 26.14
N ARG A 21 0.99 -16.45 26.32
CA ARG A 21 0.27 -15.47 25.51
C ARG A 21 0.95 -15.45 24.15
N ALA A 22 0.30 -16.05 23.15
CA ALA A 22 0.64 -15.78 21.77
C ALA A 22 0.39 -14.28 21.53
N SER A 23 1.45 -13.49 21.41
CA SER A 23 1.33 -12.17 20.82
C SER A 23 0.91 -12.36 19.37
N PRO A 24 -0.11 -11.65 18.85
CA PRO A 24 -0.32 -11.60 17.43
C PRO A 24 0.95 -10.99 16.81
N THR A 25 1.68 -11.80 16.05
CA THR A 25 2.72 -11.31 15.17
C THR A 25 2.06 -10.28 14.26
N PRO A 26 2.59 -9.04 14.16
CA PRO A 26 2.16 -8.12 13.12
C PRO A 26 2.31 -8.85 11.79
N GLU A 27 1.18 -9.07 11.12
CA GLU A 27 1.18 -9.59 9.77
C GLU A 27 2.04 -8.64 8.92
N PRO A 28 3.02 -9.16 8.17
CA PRO A 28 3.76 -8.31 7.24
C PRO A 28 2.72 -7.63 6.34
N ALA A 29 2.75 -6.30 6.27
CA ALA A 29 1.89 -5.53 5.39
C ALA A 29 2.07 -6.05 3.97
N SER A 30 1.15 -6.93 3.56
CA SER A 30 0.98 -7.31 2.17
C SER A 30 0.58 -6.05 1.43
N ALA A 31 1.14 -5.85 0.23
CA ALA A 31 0.91 -4.68 -0.61
C ALA A 31 -0.55 -4.19 -0.49
N ALA A 32 -0.75 -3.00 0.10
CA ALA A 32 -2.08 -2.51 0.44
C ALA A 32 -2.75 -2.01 -0.84
N ILE A 33 -3.25 -2.95 -1.63
CA ILE A 33 -4.31 -2.69 -2.60
C ILE A 33 -5.48 -2.19 -1.76
N TRP A 34 -5.74 -0.89 -1.79
CA TRP A 34 -6.87 -0.30 -1.08
C TRP A 34 -8.16 -0.89 -1.66
N THR A 35 -9.07 -1.24 -0.77
CA THR A 35 -10.44 -1.53 -1.16
C THR A 35 -11.12 -0.26 -1.65
N ASP A 36 -12.14 -0.41 -2.50
CA ASP A 36 -12.93 0.74 -3.00
C ASP A 36 -13.46 1.60 -1.83
N ALA A 37 -13.85 0.97 -0.72
CA ALA A 37 -14.35 1.66 0.47
C ALA A 37 -13.28 2.48 1.20
N GLU A 38 -12.03 2.02 1.25
CA GLU A 38 -10.91 2.76 1.85
C GLU A 38 -10.55 3.97 0.99
N PHE A 39 -10.59 3.81 -0.33
CA PHE A 39 -10.34 4.89 -1.28
C PHE A 39 -11.43 5.97 -1.24
N ASP A 40 -12.71 5.57 -1.24
CA ASP A 40 -13.84 6.50 -1.12
C ASP A 40 -13.81 7.27 0.21
N HIS A 41 -13.46 6.60 1.31
CA HIS A 41 -13.32 7.26 2.61
C HIS A 41 -12.23 8.33 2.61
N TRP A 42 -11.10 8.05 1.96
CA TRP A 42 -10.02 9.01 1.83
C TRP A 42 -10.41 10.20 0.95
N LEU A 43 -11.04 9.95 -0.21
CA LEU A 43 -11.55 11.02 -1.09
C LEU A 43 -12.55 11.95 -0.37
N ALA A 44 -13.36 11.41 0.53
CA ALA A 44 -14.36 12.17 1.27
C ALA A 44 -13.77 12.99 2.44
N THR A 45 -12.58 12.63 2.93
CA THR A 45 -11.99 13.22 4.16
C THR A 45 -10.72 14.01 3.92
N THR A 46 -10.14 13.91 2.73
CA THR A 46 -8.92 14.63 2.36
C THR A 46 -9.19 16.12 2.11
N ASP A 47 -8.22 16.95 2.45
CA ASP A 47 -8.18 18.38 2.19
C ASP A 47 -7.42 18.71 0.88
N ALA A 48 -7.02 17.69 0.12
CA ALA A 48 -6.34 17.84 -1.15
C ALA A 48 -7.22 18.48 -2.23
N LYS A 49 -6.61 19.31 -3.08
CA LYS A 49 -7.27 19.87 -4.27
C LYS A 49 -7.25 18.84 -5.40
N ILE A 50 -8.36 18.11 -5.57
CA ILE A 50 -8.48 17.03 -6.56
C ILE A 50 -8.96 17.57 -7.91
N THR A 51 -8.26 17.19 -8.98
CA THR A 51 -8.73 17.39 -10.37
C THR A 51 -9.11 16.03 -10.93
N TYR A 52 -10.39 15.84 -11.26
CA TYR A 52 -10.89 14.58 -11.78
C TYR A 52 -10.73 14.53 -13.31
N TYR A 53 -10.19 13.42 -13.80
CA TYR A 53 -10.14 13.09 -15.23
C TYR A 53 -10.97 11.82 -15.46
N GLY A 54 -11.85 11.80 -16.48
CA GLY A 54 -12.72 10.65 -16.77
C GLY A 54 -14.21 10.89 -16.46
N ASN A 55 -15.01 9.82 -16.51
CA ASN A 55 -16.45 9.87 -16.21
C ASN A 55 -16.70 9.78 -14.70
N THR A 56 -16.98 10.92 -14.06
CA THR A 56 -17.20 11.03 -12.60
C THR A 56 -18.65 10.74 -12.16
N SER A 57 -19.50 10.16 -13.02
CA SER A 57 -20.88 9.86 -12.67
C SER A 57 -21.00 8.46 -12.06
N SER A 58 -21.45 8.38 -10.80
CA SER A 58 -21.84 7.12 -10.15
C SER A 58 -23.11 6.54 -10.79
N ASN A 59 -22.98 5.87 -11.92
CA ASN A 59 -24.07 5.13 -12.54
C ASN A 59 -23.97 3.63 -12.17
N PRO A 60 -24.91 3.08 -11.38
CA PRO A 60 -24.90 1.67 -10.97
C PRO A 60 -25.18 0.68 -12.12
N LEU A 61 -25.41 1.17 -13.34
CA LEU A 61 -25.58 0.39 -14.57
C LEU A 61 -24.63 0.86 -15.70
N ALA A 62 -23.55 1.57 -15.38
CA ALA A 62 -22.48 1.83 -16.34
C ALA A 62 -21.96 0.49 -16.89
N PRO A 63 -21.71 0.37 -18.21
CA PRO A 63 -21.19 -0.86 -18.79
C PRO A 63 -19.95 -1.27 -18.00
N ARG A 64 -20.01 -2.43 -17.31
CA ARG A 64 -19.00 -3.00 -16.40
C ARG A 64 -17.92 -2.00 -15.99
N ALA A 65 -17.93 -1.55 -14.72
CA ALA A 65 -16.75 -0.98 -14.02
C ALA A 65 -15.47 -1.30 -14.79
N GLU A 66 -15.05 -0.35 -15.62
CA GLU A 66 -14.06 -0.58 -16.68
C GLU A 66 -12.70 -0.58 -16.00
N LEU A 67 -12.46 -1.61 -15.17
CA LEU A 67 -11.30 -1.83 -14.31
C LEU A 67 -10.53 -0.53 -14.03
N ILE A 68 -11.21 0.47 -13.47
CA ILE A 68 -10.66 1.81 -13.31
C ILE A 68 -9.40 1.67 -12.45
N THR A 69 -8.29 2.15 -12.98
CA THR A 69 -7.00 2.19 -12.30
C THR A 69 -6.72 3.65 -11.97
N THR A 70 -6.50 3.90 -10.69
CA THR A 70 -6.03 5.20 -10.23
C THR A 70 -4.52 5.12 -10.10
N VAL A 71 -3.80 6.07 -10.70
CA VAL A 71 -2.35 6.19 -10.59
C VAL A 71 -2.03 7.60 -10.09
N ILE A 72 -1.20 7.69 -9.07
CA ILE A 72 -0.64 8.95 -8.57
C ILE A 72 0.85 8.89 -8.80
N PHE A 73 1.43 9.89 -9.44
CA PHE A 73 2.88 9.96 -9.66
C PHE A 73 3.38 11.39 -9.45
N CYS A 74 4.55 11.53 -8.85
CA CYS A 74 5.11 12.83 -8.47
C CYS A 74 6.58 12.97 -8.86
N SER A 75 7.02 14.23 -9.00
CA SER A 75 8.36 14.58 -9.49
C SER A 75 9.46 14.64 -8.43
N SER A 76 9.14 14.46 -7.13
CA SER A 76 10.16 14.58 -6.08
C SER A 76 9.80 13.80 -4.80
N ILE A 77 10.71 13.86 -3.83
CA ILE A 77 10.51 13.30 -2.49
C ILE A 77 10.87 14.38 -1.49
N ILE A 78 10.05 14.53 -0.45
CA ILE A 78 10.31 15.41 0.69
C ILE A 78 10.46 14.53 1.92
N GLY A 79 11.71 14.34 2.37
CA GLY A 79 12.01 13.38 3.44
C GLY A 79 11.84 11.94 2.94
N ASN A 80 10.89 11.20 3.53
CA ASN A 80 10.52 9.85 3.11
C ASN A 80 9.14 9.79 2.42
N ALA A 81 8.55 10.93 2.09
CA ALA A 81 7.24 11.04 1.46
C ALA A 81 7.33 11.46 -0.01
N CYS A 82 6.52 10.84 -0.86
CA CYS A 82 6.37 11.23 -2.26
C CYS A 82 5.72 12.62 -2.37
N GLY A 83 6.25 13.51 -3.21
CA GLY A 83 5.75 14.88 -3.31
C GLY A 83 6.29 15.70 -4.47
N GLY A 84 6.15 17.03 -4.39
CA GLY A 84 6.44 17.95 -5.50
C GLY A 84 5.23 18.09 -6.43
N ASP A 85 5.47 18.08 -7.73
CA ASP A 85 4.39 18.14 -8.72
C ASP A 85 3.84 16.72 -8.92
N CYS A 86 2.60 16.51 -8.46
CA CYS A 86 1.91 15.24 -8.54
C CYS A 86 0.79 15.28 -9.59
N THR A 87 0.66 14.20 -10.35
CA THR A 87 -0.45 13.98 -11.28
C THR A 87 -1.24 12.76 -10.85
N VAL A 88 -2.57 12.85 -10.96
CA VAL A 88 -3.49 11.73 -10.72
C VAL A 88 -4.17 11.37 -12.04
N TYR A 89 -4.08 10.10 -12.41
CA TYR A 89 -4.81 9.51 -13.52
C TYR A 89 -5.87 8.57 -12.95
N GLU A 90 -7.09 8.64 -13.46
CA GLU A 90 -8.17 7.70 -13.14
C GLU A 90 -8.82 7.26 -14.46
N GLY A 91 -8.68 5.99 -14.80
CA GLY A 91 -9.21 5.48 -16.06
C GLY A 91 -8.81 4.03 -16.34
N GLY A 92 -9.16 3.57 -17.54
CA GLY A 92 -8.79 2.24 -18.01
C GLY A 92 -7.38 2.19 -18.60
N ALA A 93 -7.16 1.22 -19.50
CA ALA A 93 -5.87 1.01 -20.12
C ALA A 93 -5.40 2.23 -20.91
N ALA A 94 -4.20 2.71 -20.59
CA ALA A 94 -3.59 3.88 -21.20
C ALA A 94 -2.07 3.81 -21.09
N CYS A 95 -1.40 4.49 -22.01
CA CYS A 95 0.00 4.86 -21.85
C CYS A 95 0.06 6.31 -21.40
N LEU A 96 0.49 6.54 -20.17
CA LEU A 96 0.64 7.87 -19.60
C LEU A 96 2.04 8.39 -19.89
N ASN A 97 2.13 9.60 -20.43
CA ASN A 97 3.39 10.33 -20.46
C ASN A 97 3.65 10.90 -19.06
N ALA A 98 4.71 10.45 -18.42
CA ALA A 98 4.99 10.75 -17.03
C ALA A 98 6.48 11.10 -16.83
N PRO A 99 7.03 12.08 -17.58
CA PRO A 99 8.43 12.48 -17.47
C PRO A 99 8.74 12.98 -16.06
N ASP A 100 10.01 12.87 -15.67
CA ASP A 100 10.52 13.31 -14.37
C ASP A 100 9.83 12.66 -13.16
N THR A 101 9.12 11.54 -13.35
CA THR A 101 8.49 10.83 -12.24
C THR A 101 9.56 10.21 -11.35
N VAL A 102 9.45 10.48 -10.05
CA VAL A 102 10.36 9.99 -9.00
C VAL A 102 9.70 8.98 -8.08
N CYS A 103 8.38 9.08 -7.91
CA CYS A 103 7.63 8.14 -7.10
C CYS A 103 6.20 8.01 -7.61
N LEU A 104 5.64 6.82 -7.48
CA LEU A 104 4.27 6.54 -7.93
C LEU A 104 3.57 5.50 -7.05
N ALA A 105 2.26 5.61 -6.99
CA ALA A 105 1.36 4.64 -6.38
C ALA A 105 0.18 4.39 -7.32
N ALA A 106 -0.43 3.21 -7.24
CA ALA A 106 -1.61 2.91 -8.03
C ALA A 106 -2.53 1.92 -7.32
N THR A 107 -3.82 1.95 -7.64
CA THR A 107 -4.81 0.99 -7.13
C THR A 107 -4.71 -0.38 -7.79
N LYS A 108 -3.97 -0.47 -8.90
CA LYS A 108 -3.67 -1.74 -9.60
C LYS A 108 -2.21 -1.78 -10.01
N ASN A 109 -1.78 -2.98 -10.36
CA ASN A 109 -0.42 -3.17 -10.85
C ASN A 109 -0.25 -2.48 -12.21
N VAL A 110 0.58 -1.45 -12.23
CA VAL A 110 0.93 -0.66 -13.42
C VAL A 110 2.39 -0.91 -13.79
N GLY A 111 2.72 -0.77 -15.06
CA GLY A 111 4.12 -0.75 -15.51
C GLY A 111 4.66 0.68 -15.48
N PHE A 112 5.90 0.87 -15.07
CA PHE A 112 6.62 2.14 -15.23
C PHE A 112 7.88 1.90 -16.05
N CYS A 113 8.12 2.77 -17.03
CA CYS A 113 9.16 2.62 -18.04
C CYS A 113 10.11 3.81 -18.00
N SER A 114 11.39 3.56 -18.25
CA SER A 114 12.44 4.59 -18.33
C SER A 114 12.50 5.30 -19.69
N SER A 115 11.55 5.03 -20.57
CA SER A 115 11.43 5.66 -21.89
C SER A 115 10.01 6.16 -22.11
N PRO A 116 9.83 7.24 -22.89
CA PRO A 116 8.51 7.77 -23.21
C PRO A 116 7.74 6.79 -24.11
N GLY A 117 6.41 6.90 -24.11
CA GLY A 117 5.57 6.12 -25.01
C GLY A 117 5.42 4.64 -24.65
N CYS A 118 5.72 4.25 -23.40
CA CYS A 118 5.46 2.91 -22.89
C CYS A 118 6.17 1.79 -23.66
N VAL A 119 7.40 2.07 -24.07
CA VAL A 119 8.25 1.13 -24.79
C VAL A 119 9.54 0.89 -24.02
N GLY A 120 10.26 -0.17 -24.42
CA GLY A 120 11.57 -0.49 -23.86
C GLY A 120 11.49 -1.21 -22.52
N ALA A 121 12.40 -0.86 -21.60
CA ALA A 121 12.49 -1.49 -20.30
C ALA A 121 11.43 -0.90 -19.35
N CYS A 122 10.50 -1.76 -18.94
CA CYS A 122 9.45 -1.42 -18.00
C CYS A 122 9.47 -2.39 -16.82
N THR A 123 9.22 -1.87 -15.63
CA THR A 123 9.11 -2.63 -14.39
C THR A 123 7.67 -2.51 -13.87
N GLN A 124 7.17 -3.55 -13.22
CA GLN A 124 5.84 -3.53 -12.64
C GLN A 124 5.87 -2.94 -11.23
N LEU A 125 4.81 -2.24 -10.84
CA LEU A 125 4.68 -1.65 -9.50
C LEU A 125 4.78 -2.72 -8.39
N THR A 126 4.30 -3.94 -8.63
CA THR A 126 4.47 -5.08 -7.71
C THR A 126 5.93 -5.46 -7.46
N ASN A 127 6.84 -5.07 -8.33
CA ASN A 127 8.28 -5.34 -8.24
C ASN A 127 9.05 -4.13 -7.71
N CYS A 128 8.36 -3.20 -7.05
CA CYS A 128 8.99 -2.06 -6.41
C CYS A 128 10.09 -2.50 -5.42
N GLU A 129 11.28 -1.93 -5.57
CA GLU A 129 12.43 -2.26 -4.72
C GLU A 129 12.43 -1.46 -3.41
N LEU A 130 11.86 -0.25 -3.43
CA LEU A 130 11.84 0.65 -2.29
C LEU A 130 10.50 1.38 -2.17
N PHE A 131 9.80 1.14 -1.06
CA PHE A 131 8.57 1.84 -0.72
C PHE A 131 8.85 3.04 0.20
N LEU A 132 8.18 4.14 -0.11
CA LEU A 132 8.14 5.40 0.64
C LEU A 132 6.89 5.44 1.54
N ASP A 133 6.78 6.48 2.36
CA ASP A 133 5.61 6.71 3.20
C ASP A 133 4.32 6.76 2.35
N GLY A 134 3.25 6.17 2.87
CA GLY A 134 1.97 6.10 2.16
C GLY A 134 1.90 5.04 1.06
N GLY A 135 2.91 4.17 0.94
CA GLY A 135 2.89 3.05 -0.02
C GLY A 135 3.32 3.44 -1.43
N PHE A 136 3.90 4.63 -1.60
CA PHE A 136 4.48 5.04 -2.88
C PHE A 136 5.73 4.23 -3.19
N CYS A 137 5.86 3.79 -4.44
CA CYS A 137 7.08 3.19 -4.93
C CYS A 137 8.07 4.26 -5.36
N PHE A 138 9.33 4.14 -4.92
CA PHE A 138 10.43 4.94 -5.42
C PHE A 138 10.83 4.48 -6.83
N THR A 139 10.64 5.34 -7.82
CA THR A 139 10.75 5.03 -9.25
C THR A 139 11.46 6.16 -10.03
N PRO A 140 12.66 6.59 -9.61
CA PRO A 140 13.38 7.69 -10.26
C PRO A 140 13.68 7.39 -11.72
N GLY A 141 13.47 8.40 -12.58
CA GLY A 141 13.72 8.28 -14.03
C GLY A 141 12.61 7.53 -14.77
N THR A 142 11.41 7.45 -14.19
CA THR A 142 10.22 7.02 -14.93
C THR A 142 9.83 8.11 -15.91
N GLU A 143 9.60 7.71 -17.16
CA GLU A 143 9.23 8.58 -18.28
C GLU A 143 7.81 8.28 -18.80
N SER A 144 7.33 7.05 -18.60
CA SER A 144 5.96 6.68 -18.93
C SER A 144 5.42 5.58 -18.03
N ILE A 145 4.08 5.54 -17.91
CA ILE A 145 3.36 4.57 -17.07
C ILE A 145 2.33 3.85 -17.93
N ILE A 146 2.38 2.52 -17.91
CA ILE A 146 1.44 1.61 -18.57
C ILE A 146 0.36 1.23 -17.58
N VAL A 147 -0.85 1.70 -17.85
CA VAL A 147 -2.07 1.24 -17.21
C VAL A 147 -2.67 0.14 -18.06
N SER A 148 -2.96 -1.02 -17.46
CA SER A 148 -3.56 -2.17 -18.15
C SER A 148 -4.94 -2.49 -17.56
N ASN A 149 -5.83 -3.04 -18.39
CA ASN A 149 -7.17 -3.48 -17.99
C ASN A 149 -7.20 -4.91 -17.43
N LEU A 150 -6.09 -5.41 -16.89
CA LEU A 150 -5.96 -6.81 -16.45
C LEU A 150 -5.97 -6.92 -14.93
#